data_AF-K1TNC6-F1
#
_entry.id   AF-K1TNC6-F1
#
_cell.length_a   1.000
_cell.length_b   1.000
_cell.length_c   1.000
_cell.angle_alpha   90.00
_cell.angle_beta   90.00
_cell.angle_gamma   90.00
#
_symmetry.space_group_name_H-M   'P 1'
#
loop_
_entity.id
_entity.type
_entity.pdbx_description
1 polymer ?
#
loop_
_entity_poly.entity_id
_entity_poly.type
_entity_poly.pdbx_seq_one_letter_code
_entity_poly.pdbx_strand_id
1 'polypeptide(L)'
;MKDPLKPRDKITQKMSRDGLIEVNETKETAERISRREQEADFSKQPEQAAQDTAAQLTSPGTFPKNDTGKTERVMEHIGAVQTRQASKNAVRRAQEEAAANVKTSRLQFTAEELSNPELEAYIRKSQKAADNLDAARAALPKEKVLVKERVFDEAKG
;
A
#
# COMPACT_ATOMS: atom_id res chain seq x y z
N MET A 1 30.61 -47.19 16.89
CA MET A 1 29.42 -47.66 16.15
C MET A 1 28.75 -46.42 15.59
N LYS A 2 28.41 -46.39 14.29
CA LYS A 2 27.75 -45.23 13.68
C LYS A 2 26.26 -45.34 14.00
N ASP A 3 25.68 -44.30 14.59
CA ASP A 3 24.26 -44.29 14.93
C ASP A 3 23.39 -44.51 13.68
N PRO A 4 22.33 -45.33 13.76
CA PRO A 4 21.45 -45.58 12.63
C PRO A 4 20.77 -44.27 12.20
N LEU A 5 20.97 -43.90 10.94
CA LEU A 5 20.42 -42.68 10.37
C LEU A 5 18.89 -42.78 10.30
N LYS A 6 18.20 -41.96 11.09
CA LYS A 6 16.74 -41.89 11.08
C LYS A 6 16.25 -41.32 9.73
N PRO A 7 15.15 -41.84 9.17
CA PRO A 7 14.53 -41.26 7.98
C PRO A 7 14.10 -39.81 8.26
N ARG A 8 14.24 -38.94 7.26
CA ARG A 8 13.80 -37.54 7.35
C ARG A 8 12.30 -37.46 7.09
N ASP A 9 11.63 -36.59 7.84
CA ASP A 9 10.22 -36.31 7.66
C ASP A 9 9.95 -35.67 6.28
N LYS A 10 8.82 -36.02 5.68
CA LYS A 10 8.35 -35.42 4.43
C LYS A 10 7.54 -34.16 4.74
N ILE A 11 8.20 -33.01 4.59
CA ILE A 11 7.62 -31.70 4.89
C ILE A 11 7.26 -31.00 3.59
N THR A 12 6.05 -30.45 3.51
CA THR A 12 5.59 -29.61 2.39
C THR A 12 4.97 -28.32 2.90
N GLN A 13 5.11 -27.23 2.15
CA GLN A 13 4.44 -25.97 2.49
C GLN A 13 3.26 -25.73 1.54
N LYS A 14 2.11 -25.37 2.11
CA LYS A 14 0.88 -25.11 1.39
C LYS A 14 0.35 -23.73 1.74
N MET A 15 -0.28 -23.08 0.76
CA MET A 15 -1.00 -21.82 0.99
C MET A 15 -2.45 -22.14 1.36
N SER A 16 -2.88 -21.67 2.53
CA SER A 16 -4.27 -21.72 2.99
C SER A 16 -4.89 -20.32 2.99
N ARG A 17 -6.21 -20.23 3.21
CA ARG A 17 -6.96 -18.96 3.42
C ARG A 17 -6.26 -18.04 4.43
N ASP A 18 -5.76 -18.71 5.47
CA ASP A 18 -5.14 -18.18 6.66
C ASP A 18 -3.62 -17.94 6.50
N GLY A 19 -3.07 -18.24 5.33
CA GLY A 19 -1.67 -18.05 5.00
C GLY A 19 -0.90 -19.36 4.89
N LEU A 20 0.43 -19.25 4.99
CA LEU A 20 1.36 -20.36 4.83
C LEU A 20 1.26 -21.36 6.00
N ILE A 21 1.01 -22.62 5.65
CA ILE A 21 1.04 -23.77 6.55
C ILE A 21 2.10 -24.77 6.11
N GLU A 22 2.76 -25.41 7.06
CA GLU A 22 3.70 -26.50 6.85
C GLU A 22 3.02 -27.82 7.23
N VAL A 23 2.99 -28.77 6.30
CA VAL A 23 2.36 -30.09 6.46
C VAL A 23 3.46 -31.15 6.48
N ASN A 24 3.56 -31.86 7.60
CA ASN A 24 4.44 -33.02 7.76
C ASN A 24 3.62 -34.28 7.49
N GLU A 25 3.81 -34.86 6.31
CA GLU A 25 3.08 -36.05 5.85
C GLU A 25 3.48 -37.31 6.64
N THR A 26 4.66 -37.32 7.26
CA THR A 26 5.15 -38.46 8.06
C THR A 26 4.54 -38.49 9.46
N LYS A 27 4.20 -37.32 10.01
CA LYS A 27 3.59 -37.17 11.34
C LYS A 27 2.11 -36.81 11.30
N GLU A 28 1.56 -36.61 10.09
CA GLU A 28 0.20 -36.11 9.86
C GLU A 28 -0.09 -34.78 10.60
N THR A 29 0.95 -33.96 10.81
CA THR A 29 0.81 -32.66 11.49
C THR A 29 0.79 -31.52 10.48
N ALA A 30 -0.01 -30.50 10.77
CA ALA A 30 -0.07 -29.26 10.00
C ALA A 30 0.09 -28.06 10.95
N GLU A 31 1.13 -27.25 10.73
CA GLU A 31 1.46 -26.09 11.55
C GLU A 31 1.40 -24.81 10.74
N ARG A 32 0.79 -23.75 11.30
CA ARG A 32 0.73 -22.44 10.65
C ARG A 32 2.02 -21.68 10.94
N ILE A 33 2.78 -21.39 9.88
CA ILE A 33 4.04 -20.63 9.95
C ILE A 33 3.88 -19.19 9.46
N SER A 34 2.67 -18.79 9.05
CA SER A 34 2.37 -17.43 8.58
C SER A 34 2.23 -16.42 9.71
N ARG A 35 2.83 -15.22 9.52
CA ARG A 35 2.64 -14.04 10.39
C ARG A 35 1.38 -13.22 10.07
N ARG A 36 0.54 -13.69 9.14
CA ARG A 36 -0.73 -13.01 8.80
C ARG A 36 -1.69 -13.12 9.99
N GLU A 37 -2.37 -12.02 10.33
CA GLU A 37 -3.46 -12.02 11.32
C GLU A 37 -4.56 -13.01 10.91
N GLN A 38 -5.18 -13.67 11.88
CA GLN A 38 -6.27 -14.60 11.61
C GLN A 38 -7.50 -13.79 11.21
N GLU A 39 -8.05 -14.07 10.03
CA GLU A 39 -9.28 -13.42 9.62
C GLU A 39 -10.45 -13.95 10.46
N ALA A 40 -11.33 -13.05 10.90
CA ALA A 40 -12.50 -13.43 11.66
C ALA A 40 -13.49 -14.19 10.76
N ASP A 41 -13.92 -15.37 11.20
CA ASP A 41 -14.96 -16.14 10.56
C ASP A 41 -16.34 -15.52 10.83
N PHE A 42 -16.78 -14.62 9.95
CA PHE A 42 -18.11 -13.99 10.05
C PHE A 42 -19.29 -14.93 9.70
N SER A 43 -19.01 -16.19 9.37
CA SER A 43 -20.02 -17.24 9.14
C SER A 43 -20.52 -17.88 10.45
N LYS A 44 -19.81 -17.68 11.56
CA LYS A 44 -20.21 -18.18 12.89
C LYS A 44 -21.15 -17.17 13.56
N GLN A 45 -22.18 -17.68 14.24
CA GLN A 45 -23.11 -16.87 15.02
C GLN A 45 -22.33 -16.00 16.04
N PRO A 46 -22.75 -14.75 16.29
CA PRO A 46 -21.99 -13.76 17.07
C PRO A 46 -21.67 -14.21 18.51
N GLU A 47 -22.47 -15.14 19.04
CA GLU A 47 -22.32 -15.67 20.40
C GLU A 47 -21.09 -16.58 20.58
N GLN A 48 -20.60 -17.23 19.51
CA GLN A 48 -19.39 -18.05 19.53
C GLN A 48 -18.12 -17.23 19.27
N ALA A 49 -18.20 -16.20 18.41
CA ALA A 49 -17.08 -15.28 18.16
C ALA A 49 -16.69 -14.44 19.39
N ALA A 50 -17.66 -14.16 20.27
CA ALA A 50 -17.43 -13.45 21.52
C ALA A 50 -16.68 -14.28 22.57
N GLN A 51 -16.79 -15.62 22.54
CA GLN A 51 -16.13 -16.50 23.52
C GLN A 51 -14.65 -16.70 23.20
N ASP A 52 -14.29 -16.85 21.92
CA ASP A 52 -12.89 -16.98 21.49
C ASP A 52 -12.12 -15.65 21.65
N THR A 53 -12.78 -14.52 21.39
CA THR A 53 -12.20 -13.18 21.65
C THR A 53 -12.08 -12.89 23.15
N ALA A 54 -13.04 -13.30 23.98
CA ALA A 54 -12.96 -13.14 25.43
C ALA A 54 -11.86 -14.03 26.05
N ALA A 55 -11.64 -15.25 25.56
CA ALA A 55 -10.57 -16.13 26.03
C ALA A 55 -9.15 -15.58 25.71
N GLN A 56 -9.02 -14.78 24.65
CA GLN A 56 -7.76 -14.12 24.30
C GLN A 56 -7.52 -12.82 25.11
N LEU A 57 -8.57 -12.24 25.70
CA LEU A 57 -8.51 -10.98 26.45
C LEU A 57 -8.27 -11.17 27.96
N THR A 58 -8.20 -12.39 28.50
CA THR A 58 -7.91 -12.62 29.93
C THR A 58 -6.42 -12.63 30.28
N SER A 59 -5.58 -11.90 29.53
CA SER A 59 -4.26 -11.51 30.05
C SER A 59 -4.45 -10.37 31.07
N PRO A 60 -3.94 -10.48 32.30
CA PRO A 60 -4.34 -9.61 33.39
C PRO A 60 -3.69 -8.24 33.24
N GLY A 61 -4.50 -7.23 32.92
CA GLY A 61 -4.08 -5.83 33.04
C GLY A 61 -4.87 -4.90 32.16
N THR A 62 -5.99 -4.39 32.67
CA THR A 62 -6.33 -2.95 32.73
C THR A 62 -7.84 -2.81 32.90
N PHE A 63 -8.25 -2.41 34.11
CA PHE A 63 -9.61 -1.97 34.41
C PHE A 63 -9.83 -0.54 33.86
N PRO A 64 -10.95 -0.22 33.19
CA PRO A 64 -11.22 1.15 32.80
C PRO A 64 -11.80 1.93 33.99
N LYS A 65 -11.13 3.01 34.40
CA LYS A 65 -11.65 3.97 35.40
C LYS A 65 -11.95 5.31 34.71
N ASN A 66 -13.22 5.71 34.83
CA ASN A 66 -13.79 7.06 34.99
C ASN A 66 -13.20 8.23 34.18
N ASP A 67 -13.94 8.64 33.15
CA ASP A 67 -14.40 10.00 32.79
C ASP A 67 -13.53 11.28 33.04
N THR A 68 -12.20 11.17 33.12
CA THR A 68 -11.26 12.32 33.02
C THR A 68 -10.73 12.53 31.59
N GLY A 69 -11.04 11.63 30.66
CA GLY A 69 -10.38 11.56 29.34
C GLY A 69 -10.86 12.54 28.27
N LYS A 70 -11.65 13.59 28.57
CA LYS A 70 -12.10 14.55 27.53
C LYS A 70 -11.02 15.55 27.12
N THR A 71 -10.27 16.10 28.07
CA THR A 71 -9.14 17.02 27.79
C THR A 71 -7.93 16.27 27.21
N GLU A 72 -7.69 15.05 27.69
CA GLU A 72 -6.59 14.20 27.22
C GLU A 72 -6.84 13.72 25.78
N ARG A 73 -8.06 13.30 25.44
CA ARG A 73 -8.45 12.99 24.05
C ARG A 73 -8.35 14.19 23.12
N VAL A 74 -8.72 15.39 23.57
CA VAL A 74 -8.59 16.60 22.73
C VAL A 74 -7.13 16.90 22.41
N MET A 75 -6.21 16.74 23.38
CA MET A 75 -4.78 16.92 23.14
C MET A 75 -4.21 15.82 22.22
N GLU A 76 -4.66 14.58 22.37
CA GLU A 76 -4.33 13.46 21.48
C GLU A 76 -4.84 13.68 20.05
N HIS A 77 -6.07 14.17 19.89
CA HIS A 77 -6.64 14.51 18.58
C HIS A 77 -5.90 15.69 17.92
N ILE A 78 -5.49 16.71 18.67
CA ILE A 78 -4.69 17.81 18.13
C ILE A 78 -3.31 17.31 17.69
N GLY A 79 -2.67 16.45 18.48
CA GLY A 79 -1.41 15.80 18.12
C GLY A 79 -1.55 14.93 16.87
N ALA A 80 -2.61 14.11 16.80
CA ALA A 80 -2.90 13.26 15.65
C ALA A 80 -3.24 14.05 14.37
N VAL A 81 -3.90 15.20 14.50
CA VAL A 81 -4.15 16.10 13.35
C VAL A 81 -2.86 16.75 12.88
N GLN A 82 -1.98 17.19 13.79
CA GLN A 82 -0.68 17.74 13.43
C GLN A 82 0.21 16.70 12.75
N THR A 83 0.27 15.47 13.26
CA THR A 83 1.04 14.39 12.62
C THR A 83 0.46 13.98 11.27
N ARG A 84 -0.86 13.97 11.11
CA ARG A 84 -1.54 13.75 9.81
C ARG A 84 -1.28 14.87 8.81
N GLN A 85 -1.24 16.12 9.26
CA GLN A 85 -0.93 17.25 8.39
C GLN A 85 0.55 17.24 7.98
N ALA A 86 1.45 16.91 8.90
CA ALA A 86 2.87 16.76 8.63
C ALA A 86 3.14 15.63 7.62
N SER A 87 2.49 14.47 7.78
CA SER A 87 2.62 13.35 6.84
C SER A 87 2.08 13.70 5.45
N LYS A 88 0.92 14.37 5.37
CA LYS A 88 0.36 14.85 4.09
C LYS A 88 1.29 15.85 3.39
N ASN A 89 1.89 16.77 4.14
CA ASN A 89 2.86 17.73 3.60
C ASN A 89 4.15 17.04 3.15
N ALA A 90 4.62 16.02 3.87
CA ALA A 90 5.78 15.23 3.48
C ALA A 90 5.54 14.45 2.17
N VAL A 91 4.35 13.83 2.01
CA VAL A 91 3.96 13.18 0.75
C VAL A 91 3.92 14.18 -0.41
N ARG A 92 3.35 15.37 -0.18
CA ARG A 92 3.32 16.43 -1.21
C ARG A 92 4.73 16.88 -1.61
N ARG A 93 5.63 17.11 -0.64
CA ARG A 93 7.04 17.46 -0.93
C ARG A 93 7.76 16.34 -1.68
N ALA A 94 7.57 15.09 -1.28
CA ALA A 94 8.14 13.95 -2.00
C ALA A 94 7.61 13.84 -3.44
N GLN A 95 6.34 14.21 -3.69
CA GLN A 95 5.78 14.29 -5.05
C GLN A 95 6.36 15.46 -5.86
N GLU A 96 6.57 16.63 -5.24
CA GLU A 96 7.21 17.79 -5.87
C GLU A 96 8.69 17.50 -6.20
N GLU A 97 9.43 16.84 -5.30
CA GLU A 97 10.81 16.40 -5.52
C GLU A 97 10.89 15.27 -6.58
N ALA A 98 9.95 14.33 -6.56
CA ALA A 98 9.83 13.33 -7.62
C ALA A 98 9.55 13.99 -8.97
N ALA A 99 8.69 15.00 -9.03
CA ALA A 99 8.41 15.77 -10.24
C ALA A 99 9.65 16.53 -10.76
N ALA A 100 10.48 17.06 -9.85
CA ALA A 100 11.76 17.70 -10.21
C ALA A 100 12.80 16.71 -10.78
N ASN A 101 12.73 15.43 -10.38
CA ASN A 101 13.57 14.35 -10.89
C ASN A 101 12.94 13.58 -12.08
N VAL A 102 11.76 14.00 -12.56
CA VAL A 102 11.21 13.41 -13.79
C VAL A 102 12.09 13.83 -14.95
N LYS A 103 12.70 12.85 -15.62
CA LYS A 103 13.40 13.04 -16.89
C LYS A 103 12.44 13.73 -17.88
N THR A 104 12.66 15.01 -18.14
CA THR A 104 11.88 15.75 -19.13
C THR A 104 12.32 15.30 -20.51
N SER A 105 11.38 15.19 -21.45
CA SER A 105 11.69 14.86 -22.85
C SER A 105 12.27 16.05 -23.63
N ARG A 106 12.64 17.15 -22.94
CA ARG A 106 13.13 18.37 -23.56
C ARG A 106 14.63 18.24 -23.84
N LEU A 107 14.99 18.33 -25.11
CA LEU A 107 16.39 18.30 -25.54
C LEU A 107 17.15 19.50 -24.96
N GLN A 108 18.33 19.22 -24.44
CA GLN A 108 19.28 20.21 -23.93
C GLN A 108 20.31 20.48 -25.02
N PHE A 109 20.51 21.76 -25.36
CA PHE A 109 21.46 22.17 -26.39
C PHE A 109 22.64 22.91 -25.73
N THR A 110 23.83 22.69 -26.24
CA THR A 110 25.04 23.40 -25.81
C THR A 110 25.07 24.82 -26.40
N ALA A 111 25.89 25.71 -25.83
CA ALA A 111 26.00 27.09 -26.32
C ALA A 111 26.47 27.17 -27.78
N GLU A 112 27.33 26.23 -28.20
CA GLU A 112 27.82 26.12 -29.58
C GLU A 112 26.67 25.76 -30.53
N GLU A 113 25.83 24.79 -30.18
CA GLU A 113 24.68 24.38 -30.98
C GLU A 113 23.61 25.47 -31.08
N LEU A 114 23.42 26.27 -30.01
CA LEU A 114 22.50 27.40 -30.01
C LEU A 114 22.98 28.55 -30.92
N SER A 115 24.29 28.67 -31.13
CA SER A 115 24.87 29.71 -31.99
C SER A 115 24.91 29.33 -33.48
N ASN A 116 24.67 28.04 -33.81
CA ASN A 116 24.68 27.55 -35.18
C ASN A 116 23.37 27.89 -35.90
N PRO A 117 23.38 28.76 -36.93
CA PRO A 117 22.16 29.18 -37.63
C PRO A 117 21.48 28.01 -38.35
N GLU A 118 22.23 26.99 -38.76
CA GLU A 118 21.69 25.79 -39.41
C GLU A 118 20.82 24.95 -38.45
N LEU A 119 21.14 24.95 -37.15
CA LEU A 119 20.42 24.19 -36.14
C LEU A 119 19.25 24.99 -35.54
N GLU A 120 19.25 26.32 -35.67
CA GLU A 120 18.25 27.20 -35.06
C GLU A 120 16.81 26.77 -35.41
N ALA A 121 16.55 26.45 -36.68
CA ALA A 121 15.23 26.01 -37.13
C ALA A 121 14.80 24.69 -36.47
N TYR A 122 15.72 23.76 -36.27
CA TYR A 122 15.45 22.47 -35.62
C TYR A 122 15.28 22.62 -34.11
N ILE A 123 16.10 23.47 -33.48
CA ILE A 123 15.99 23.81 -32.06
C ILE A 123 14.63 24.42 -31.77
N ARG A 124 14.17 25.40 -32.58
CA ARG A 124 12.84 26.00 -32.45
C ARG A 124 11.71 24.96 -32.60
N LYS A 125 11.81 24.06 -33.57
CA LYS A 125 10.84 22.96 -33.76
C LYS A 125 10.80 22.03 -32.54
N SER A 126 11.97 21.67 -32.01
CA SER A 126 12.11 20.83 -30.81
C SER A 126 11.47 21.50 -29.58
N GLN A 127 11.79 22.77 -29.33
CA GLN A 127 11.22 23.54 -28.22
C GLN A 127 9.69 23.62 -28.32
N LYS A 128 9.16 23.96 -29.51
CA LYS A 128 7.71 24.00 -29.74
C LYS A 128 7.04 22.65 -29.52
N ALA A 129 7.69 21.56 -29.94
CA ALA A 129 7.16 20.21 -29.72
C ALA A 129 7.13 19.85 -28.22
N ALA A 130 8.15 20.22 -27.45
CA ALA A 130 8.17 20.04 -26.01
C ALA A 130 7.07 20.87 -25.32
N ASP A 131 6.89 22.12 -25.70
CA ASP A 131 5.84 22.99 -25.13
C ASP A 131 4.44 22.43 -25.41
N ASN A 132 4.21 21.91 -26.63
CA ASN A 132 2.95 21.24 -26.98
C ASN A 132 2.71 19.97 -26.15
N LEU A 133 3.75 19.18 -25.89
CA LEU A 133 3.67 17.98 -25.07
C LEU A 133 3.33 18.34 -23.62
N ASP A 134 3.98 19.35 -23.05
CA ASP A 134 3.73 19.81 -21.69
C ASP A 134 2.30 20.35 -21.56
N ALA A 135 1.82 21.11 -22.56
CA ALA A 135 0.43 21.57 -22.63
C ALA A 135 -0.56 20.40 -22.70
N ALA A 136 -0.29 19.39 -23.52
CA ALA A 136 -1.13 18.21 -23.63
C ALA A 136 -1.18 17.40 -22.31
N ARG A 137 -0.04 17.24 -21.64
CA ARG A 137 0.03 16.61 -20.31
C ARG A 137 -0.75 17.41 -19.27
N ALA A 138 -0.67 18.73 -19.30
CA ALA A 138 -1.40 19.59 -18.39
C ALA A 138 -2.92 19.59 -18.64
N ALA A 139 -3.34 19.37 -19.89
CA ALA A 139 -4.76 19.28 -20.28
C ALA A 139 -5.42 17.95 -19.87
N LEU A 140 -4.63 16.91 -19.56
CA LEU A 140 -5.18 15.64 -19.08
C LEU A 140 -5.84 15.83 -17.71
N PRO A 141 -7.06 15.31 -17.50
CA PRO A 141 -7.71 15.32 -16.19
C PRO A 141 -6.83 14.61 -15.17
N LYS A 142 -6.48 15.32 -14.08
CA LYS A 142 -5.70 14.75 -12.98
C LYS A 142 -6.47 13.71 -12.19
N GLU A 143 -7.79 13.84 -12.19
CA GLU A 143 -8.73 12.95 -11.52
C GLU A 143 -9.67 12.31 -12.53
N LYS A 144 -10.00 11.05 -12.27
CA LYS A 144 -10.91 10.29 -13.13
C LYS A 144 -12.34 10.79 -12.90
N VAL A 145 -12.86 11.56 -13.85
CA VAL A 145 -14.26 11.97 -13.86
C VAL A 145 -15.11 10.85 -14.50
N LEU A 146 -15.84 10.11 -13.66
CA LEU A 146 -16.81 9.11 -14.11
C LEU A 146 -18.11 9.83 -14.50
N VAL A 147 -18.33 10.00 -15.81
CA VAL A 147 -19.54 10.69 -16.34
C VAL A 147 -20.79 9.82 -16.22
N LYS A 148 -20.63 8.49 -16.21
CA LYS A 148 -21.72 7.52 -16.02
C LYS A 148 -21.34 6.57 -14.90
N GLU A 149 -22.29 6.32 -14.01
CA GLU A 149 -22.16 5.27 -13.01
C GLU A 149 -22.06 3.92 -13.71
N ARG A 150 -21.11 3.08 -13.28
CA ARG A 150 -21.10 1.68 -13.71
C ARG A 150 -22.15 0.95 -12.88
N VAL A 151 -23.37 0.89 -13.40
CA VAL A 151 -24.43 0.04 -12.86
C VAL A 151 -24.26 -1.36 -13.46
N PHE A 152 -24.15 -2.35 -12.59
CA PHE A 152 -24.11 -3.76 -12.97
C PHE A 152 -25.53 -4.20 -13.32
N ASP A 153 -25.72 -4.74 -14.53
CA ASP A 153 -27.00 -5.30 -14.98
C ASP A 153 -27.00 -6.80 -14.71
N GLU A 154 -27.62 -7.21 -13.59
CA GLU A 154 -27.67 -8.61 -13.14
C GLU A 154 -28.29 -9.56 -14.17
N ALA A 155 -29.14 -9.04 -15.07
CA ALA A 155 -29.76 -9.84 -16.12
C ALA A 155 -28.80 -10.16 -17.29
N LYS A 156 -27.69 -9.43 -17.40
CA LYS A 156 -26.74 -9.56 -18.52
C LYS A 156 -25.35 -10.07 -18.14
N GLY A 157 -25.01 -10.11 -16.84
CA GLY A 157 -23.78 -10.72 -16.33
C GLY A 157 -22.52 -9.98 -16.76
#